data_AF-A0A529K6N7-F1
#
_entry.id   AF-A0A529K6N7-F1
#
_cell.length_a   1.000
_cell.length_b   1.000
_cell.length_c   1.000
_cell.angle_alpha   90.00
_cell.angle_beta   90.00
_cell.angle_gamma   90.00
#
_symmetry.space_group_name_H-M   'P 1'
#
loop_
_entity.id
_entity.type
_entity.pdbx_description
1 polymer ?
#
loop_
_entity_poly.entity_id
_entity_poly.type
_entity_poly.pdbx_seq_one_letter_code
_entity_poly.pdbx_strand_id
1 'polypeptide(L)'
;MRRACLILGLLVLALVWVGPLLDAWRDSFSAHMLAHMGVVAIAAPLMAIGIPLRPKPDANWAFTLALPASFVELIIVWSWHAPALRTLAQSSLFVTAIEQATFLAAGLFLWLACLPRRGSDITGNAAGAFALLLTSIHMTLLGALLALTPRPLYGTGEISCFGVALSAQQDQELGGVIMLLVRLLAAPPRKAV
;
A
#
# COMPACT_ATOMS: atom_id res chain seq x y z
N MET A 1 22.80 3.15 -7.50
CA MET A 1 21.52 2.41 -7.37
C MET A 1 20.74 2.80 -6.11
N ARG A 2 21.21 2.52 -4.88
CA ARG A 2 20.46 2.84 -3.63
C ARG A 2 19.94 4.28 -3.54
N ARG A 3 20.81 5.27 -3.77
CA ARG A 3 20.41 6.70 -3.76
C ARG A 3 19.32 7.00 -4.81
N ALA A 4 19.41 6.40 -5.99
CA ALA A 4 18.41 6.58 -7.03
C ALA A 4 17.05 5.99 -6.62
N CYS A 5 17.02 4.80 -6.00
CA CYS A 5 15.78 4.21 -5.47
C CYS A 5 15.15 5.11 -4.38
N LEU A 6 15.96 5.64 -3.46
CA LEU A 6 15.47 6.54 -2.42
C LEU A 6 14.88 7.82 -3.02
N ILE A 7 15.59 8.45 -3.95
CA ILE A 7 15.12 9.65 -4.65
C ILE A 7 13.82 9.35 -5.40
N LEU A 8 13.74 8.22 -6.11
CA LEU A 8 12.54 7.84 -6.84
C LEU A 8 11.35 7.60 -5.90
N GLY A 9 11.55 6.93 -4.77
CA GLY A 9 10.51 6.74 -3.76
C GLY A 9 10.00 8.07 -3.19
N LEU A 10 10.90 9.01 -2.91
CA LEU A 10 10.55 10.36 -2.46
C LEU A 10 9.80 11.16 -3.55
N LEU A 11 10.18 11.01 -4.82
CA LEU A 11 9.49 11.64 -5.94
C LEU A 11 8.07 11.11 -6.09
N VAL A 12 7.86 9.80 -5.93
CA VAL A 12 6.51 9.20 -5.94
C VAL A 12 5.67 9.75 -4.79
N LEU A 13 6.23 9.85 -3.59
CA LEU A 13 5.54 10.44 -2.45
C LEU A 13 5.17 11.90 -2.71
N ALA A 14 6.09 12.70 -3.25
CA ALA A 14 5.83 14.08 -3.63
C ALA A 14 4.72 14.18 -4.70
N LEU A 15 4.73 13.30 -5.70
CA LEU A 15 3.70 13.28 -6.75
C LEU A 15 2.32 12.93 -6.20
N VAL A 16 2.22 11.98 -5.26
CA VAL A 16 0.94 11.63 -4.61
C VAL A 16 0.39 12.81 -3.80
N TRP A 17 1.26 13.53 -3.10
CA TRP A 17 0.87 14.64 -2.22
C TRP A 17 0.59 15.96 -2.94
N VAL A 18 1.36 16.28 -3.98
CA VAL A 18 1.23 17.52 -4.76
C VAL A 18 0.28 17.34 -5.96
N GLY A 19 0.03 16.09 -6.34
CA GLY A 19 -0.83 15.75 -7.47
C GLY A 19 -2.33 15.90 -7.18
N PRO A 20 -3.16 15.73 -8.22
CA PRO A 20 -4.60 15.92 -8.13
C PRO A 20 -5.32 14.85 -7.29
N LEU A 21 -4.64 13.75 -6.95
CA LEU A 21 -5.24 12.59 -6.27
C LEU A 21 -5.75 12.92 -4.86
N LEU A 22 -4.99 13.73 -4.10
CA LEU A 22 -5.33 14.10 -2.72
C LEU A 22 -5.91 15.52 -2.62
N ASP A 23 -6.16 16.17 -3.76
CA ASP A 23 -6.71 17.53 -3.84
C ASP A 23 -7.98 17.53 -4.72
N ALA A 24 -7.85 17.78 -6.02
CA ALA A 24 -8.98 17.90 -6.95
C ALA A 24 -9.91 16.66 -7.02
N TRP A 25 -9.38 15.45 -6.80
CA TRP A 25 -10.15 14.20 -6.87
C TRP A 25 -10.28 13.51 -5.51
N ARG A 26 -10.09 14.25 -4.41
CA ARG A 26 -10.09 13.69 -3.05
C ARG A 26 -11.39 12.98 -2.66
N ASP A 27 -12.51 13.40 -3.22
CA ASP A 27 -13.80 12.75 -2.96
C ASP A 27 -13.92 11.38 -3.61
N SER A 28 -13.14 11.09 -4.66
CA SER A 28 -13.12 9.79 -5.32
C SER A 28 -12.39 8.74 -4.50
N PHE A 29 -13.06 7.62 -4.29
CA PHE A 29 -12.49 6.40 -3.75
C PHE A 29 -11.39 5.84 -4.66
N SER A 30 -11.56 5.86 -5.99
CA SER A 30 -10.52 5.40 -6.93
C SER A 30 -9.24 6.22 -6.84
N ALA A 31 -9.36 7.55 -6.81
CA ALA A 31 -8.20 8.44 -6.68
C ALA A 31 -7.48 8.22 -5.34
N HIS A 32 -8.25 8.05 -4.26
CA HIS A 32 -7.75 7.70 -2.93
C HIS A 32 -7.00 6.36 -2.92
N MET A 33 -7.57 5.31 -3.55
CA MET A 33 -6.91 4.00 -3.68
C MET A 33 -5.62 4.09 -4.50
N LEU A 34 -5.61 4.89 -5.56
CA LEU A 34 -4.40 5.09 -6.37
C LEU A 34 -3.28 5.79 -5.57
N ALA A 35 -3.63 6.80 -4.77
CA ALA A 35 -2.69 7.46 -3.85
C ALA A 35 -2.08 6.45 -2.87
N HIS A 36 -2.91 5.65 -2.21
CA HIS A 36 -2.47 4.60 -1.28
C HIS A 36 -1.55 3.59 -1.92
N MET A 37 -1.93 3.07 -3.10
CA MET A 37 -1.12 2.10 -3.82
C MET A 37 0.22 2.70 -4.27
N GLY A 38 0.25 3.99 -4.63
CA GLY A 38 1.49 4.71 -4.90
C GLY A 38 2.43 4.73 -3.68
N VAL A 39 1.88 4.93 -2.49
CA VAL A 39 2.66 4.94 -1.23
C VAL A 39 3.13 3.53 -0.84
N VAL A 40 2.21 2.57 -0.77
CA VAL A 40 2.49 1.23 -0.20
C VAL A 40 3.23 0.33 -1.20
N ALA A 41 2.81 0.31 -2.47
CA ALA A 41 3.35 -0.63 -3.45
C ALA A 41 4.57 -0.09 -4.21
N ILE A 42 4.80 1.22 -4.20
CA ILE A 42 5.88 1.85 -4.98
C ILE A 42 6.85 2.62 -4.07
N ALA A 43 6.39 3.65 -3.35
CA ALA A 43 7.28 4.51 -2.57
C ALA A 43 7.99 3.73 -1.44
N ALA A 44 7.24 2.98 -0.63
CA ALA A 44 7.78 2.20 0.48
C ALA A 44 8.88 1.19 0.06
N PRO A 45 8.69 0.31 -0.94
CA PRO A 45 9.75 -0.61 -1.38
C PRO A 45 10.97 0.13 -1.93
N LEU A 46 10.77 1.18 -2.73
CA LEU A 46 11.87 1.97 -3.29
C LEU A 46 12.72 2.63 -2.19
N MET A 47 12.05 3.20 -1.18
CA MET A 47 12.69 3.77 -0.01
C MET A 47 13.42 2.70 0.80
N ALA A 48 12.79 1.54 1.04
CA ALA A 48 13.40 0.44 1.78
C ALA A 48 14.71 -0.06 1.13
N ILE A 49 14.75 -0.16 -0.20
CA ILE A 49 15.96 -0.51 -0.98
C ILE A 49 17.04 0.58 -0.84
N GLY A 50 16.62 1.84 -0.78
CA GLY A 50 17.50 3.00 -0.69
C GLY A 50 18.14 3.22 0.69
N ILE A 51 17.45 2.83 1.76
CA ILE A 51 17.89 3.05 3.14
C ILE A 51 19.11 2.16 3.50
N PRO A 52 20.22 2.75 3.95
CA PRO A 52 21.38 1.99 4.41
C PRO A 52 21.13 1.47 5.84
N LEU A 53 20.66 0.23 5.97
CA LEU A 53 20.51 -0.42 7.26
C LEU A 53 21.89 -0.81 7.85
N ARG A 54 22.24 -0.31 9.05
CA ARG A 54 23.40 -0.71 9.85
C ARG A 54 23.03 -0.72 11.35
N PRO A 55 23.39 -1.76 12.15
CA PRO A 55 24.21 -2.93 11.82
C PRO A 55 23.41 -4.08 11.19
N LYS A 56 24.11 -5.15 10.76
CA LYS A 56 23.49 -6.41 10.35
C LYS A 56 22.71 -6.95 11.55
N PRO A 57 21.40 -7.13 11.46
CA PRO A 57 20.70 -7.91 12.44
C PRO A 57 21.17 -9.35 12.36
N ASP A 58 21.27 -9.98 13.51
CA ASP A 58 21.36 -11.42 13.64
C ASP A 58 20.17 -12.11 12.94
N ALA A 59 20.36 -13.35 12.48
CA ALA A 59 19.38 -14.09 11.68
C ALA A 59 17.98 -14.15 12.34
N ASN A 60 17.92 -14.10 13.67
CA ASN A 60 16.69 -14.05 14.46
C ASN A 60 15.85 -12.79 14.22
N TRP A 61 16.45 -11.65 13.86
CA TRP A 61 15.75 -10.38 13.66
C TRP A 61 14.83 -10.37 12.44
N ALA A 62 15.24 -10.99 11.32
CA ALA A 62 14.42 -11.04 10.12
C ALA A 62 13.16 -11.90 10.36
N PHE A 63 13.33 -13.06 11.02
CA PHE A 63 12.22 -13.92 11.41
C PHE A 63 11.30 -13.25 12.44
N THR A 64 11.87 -12.68 13.51
CA THR A 64 11.09 -12.05 14.59
C THR A 64 10.35 -10.81 14.16
N LEU A 65 10.77 -10.10 13.10
CA LEU A 65 10.11 -8.87 12.67
C LEU A 65 9.26 -9.02 11.41
N ALA A 66 9.57 -9.94 10.48
CA ALA A 66 8.82 -10.04 9.22
C ALA A 66 7.34 -10.38 9.45
N LEU A 67 7.05 -11.39 10.29
CA LEU A 67 5.68 -11.77 10.60
C LEU A 67 4.93 -10.66 11.36
N PRO A 68 5.44 -10.09 12.47
CA PRO A 68 4.80 -8.95 13.11
C PRO A 68 4.62 -7.75 12.19
N ALA A 69 5.57 -7.45 11.31
CA ALA A 69 5.42 -6.36 10.35
C ALA A 69 4.25 -6.59 9.38
N SER A 70 4.05 -7.83 8.90
CA SER A 70 2.90 -8.17 8.07
C SER A 70 1.57 -8.09 8.85
N PHE A 71 1.54 -8.51 10.12
CA PHE A 71 0.34 -8.36 10.96
C PHE A 71 0.01 -6.89 11.26
N VAL A 72 1.02 -6.06 11.55
CA VAL A 72 0.86 -4.62 11.75
C VAL A 72 0.30 -3.98 10.48
N GLU A 73 0.84 -4.33 9.32
CA GLU A 73 0.37 -3.84 8.03
C GLU A 73 -1.06 -4.29 7.73
N LEU A 74 -1.40 -5.56 7.97
CA LEU A 74 -2.76 -6.08 7.90
C LEU A 74 -3.74 -5.25 8.74
N ILE A 75 -3.42 -5.03 10.02
CA ILE A 75 -4.29 -4.29 10.94
C ILE A 75 -4.48 -2.85 10.46
N ILE A 76 -3.40 -2.17 10.09
CA ILE A 76 -3.43 -0.78 9.63
C ILE A 76 -4.26 -0.65 8.35
N VAL A 77 -4.02 -1.50 7.36
CA VAL A 77 -4.79 -1.53 6.10
C VAL A 77 -6.27 -1.75 6.35
N TRP A 78 -6.64 -2.81 7.06
CA TRP A 78 -8.04 -3.13 7.27
C TRP A 78 -8.76 -2.06 8.09
N SER A 79 -8.08 -1.48 9.08
CA SER A 79 -8.65 -0.38 9.89
C SER A 79 -9.00 0.81 9.01
N TRP A 80 -8.07 1.30 8.19
CA TRP A 80 -8.32 2.46 7.33
C TRP A 80 -9.37 2.24 6.23
N HIS A 81 -9.62 0.98 5.86
CA HIS A 81 -10.70 0.65 4.93
C HIS A 81 -12.06 0.50 5.63
N ALA A 82 -12.16 0.63 6.95
CA ALA A 82 -13.46 0.74 7.61
C ALA A 82 -14.20 2.00 7.12
N PRO A 83 -15.51 1.91 6.74
CA PRO A 83 -16.25 3.06 6.21
C PRO A 83 -16.21 4.30 7.11
N ALA A 84 -16.28 4.12 8.44
CA ALA A 84 -16.22 5.23 9.40
C ALA A 84 -14.88 5.99 9.33
N LEU A 85 -13.75 5.28 9.25
CA LEU A 85 -12.43 5.90 9.15
C LEU A 85 -12.21 6.55 7.79
N ARG A 86 -12.76 5.97 6.72
CA ARG A 86 -12.71 6.58 5.38
C ARG A 86 -13.50 7.90 5.30
N THR A 87 -14.66 7.99 5.95
CA THR A 87 -15.41 9.26 6.04
C THR A 87 -14.62 10.32 6.83
N LEU A 88 -13.92 9.90 7.88
CA LEU A 88 -13.04 10.77 8.66
C LEU A 88 -11.86 11.28 7.82
N ALA A 89 -11.20 10.40 7.08
CA ALA A 89 -10.11 10.75 6.19
C ALA A 89 -10.56 11.69 5.05
N GLN A 90 -11.79 11.53 4.54
CA GLN A 90 -12.33 12.44 3.52
C GLN A 90 -12.54 13.85 4.05
N SER A 91 -13.04 13.97 5.28
CA SER A 91 -13.42 15.27 5.85
C SER A 91 -12.23 16.09 6.35
N SER A 92 -11.06 15.48 6.60
CA SER A 92 -9.91 16.17 7.20
C SER A 92 -8.59 15.78 6.56
N LEU A 93 -7.88 16.76 5.98
CA LEU A 93 -6.58 16.54 5.34
C LEU A 93 -5.55 16.04 6.35
N PHE A 94 -5.68 16.47 7.61
CA PHE A 94 -4.86 15.97 8.70
C PHE A 94 -5.07 14.48 8.95
N VAL A 95 -6.31 13.99 8.90
CA VAL A 95 -6.59 12.56 9.04
C VAL A 95 -6.10 11.78 7.82
N THR A 96 -6.26 12.34 6.60
CA THR A 96 -5.63 11.77 5.39
C THR A 96 -4.11 11.66 5.55
N ALA A 97 -3.46 12.66 6.15
CA ALA A 97 -2.02 12.62 6.41
C ALA A 97 -1.62 11.52 7.39
N ILE A 98 -2.40 11.33 8.45
CA ILE A 98 -2.18 10.24 9.40
C ILE A 98 -2.34 8.89 8.69
N GLU A 99 -3.40 8.71 7.91
CA GLU A 99 -3.64 7.50 7.13
C GLU A 99 -2.43 7.17 6.24
N GLN A 100 -2.04 8.11 5.37
CA GLN A 100 -0.89 7.96 4.46
C GLN A 100 0.42 7.70 5.21
N ALA A 101 0.65 8.40 6.34
CA ALA A 101 1.85 8.22 7.14
C ALA A 101 1.90 6.83 7.79
N THR A 102 0.77 6.33 8.29
CA THR A 102 0.70 4.97 8.85
C THR A 102 0.88 3.90 7.78
N PHE A 103 0.36 4.11 6.57
CA PHE A 103 0.64 3.23 5.42
C PHE A 103 2.10 3.21 5.02
N LEU A 104 2.72 4.39 4.90
CA LEU A 104 4.13 4.49 4.59
C LEU A 104 4.97 3.81 5.69
N ALA A 105 4.67 4.04 6.95
CA ALA A 105 5.39 3.45 8.08
C ALA A 105 5.25 1.93 8.12
N ALA A 106 4.03 1.40 7.97
CA ALA A 106 3.76 -0.03 7.96
C ALA A 106 4.42 -0.73 6.77
N GLY A 107 4.25 -0.15 5.56
CA GLY A 107 4.87 -0.67 4.35
C GLY A 107 6.40 -0.64 4.43
N LEU A 108 6.98 0.46 4.92
CA LEU A 108 8.42 0.57 5.10
C LEU A 108 8.93 -0.45 6.12
N PHE A 109 8.23 -0.62 7.25
CA PHE A 109 8.57 -1.63 8.26
C PHE A 109 8.56 -3.04 7.67
N LEU A 110 7.50 -3.40 6.93
CA LEU A 110 7.38 -4.68 6.24
C LEU A 110 8.53 -4.92 5.27
N TRP A 111 8.81 -3.97 4.38
CA TRP A 111 9.87 -4.11 3.38
C TRP A 111 11.26 -4.19 4.03
N LEU A 112 11.54 -3.38 5.04
CA LEU A 112 12.82 -3.43 5.77
C LEU A 112 13.01 -4.74 6.55
N ALA A 113 11.91 -5.37 7.00
CA ALA A 113 11.92 -6.66 7.67
C ALA A 113 12.07 -7.84 6.69
N CYS A 114 11.49 -7.75 5.50
CA CYS A 114 11.45 -8.85 4.53
C CYS A 114 12.63 -8.88 3.54
N LEU A 115 13.30 -7.75 3.30
CA LEU A 115 14.39 -7.70 2.32
C LEU A 115 15.58 -8.59 2.73
N PRO A 116 16.04 -9.52 1.85
CA PRO A 116 17.18 -10.38 2.14
C PRO A 116 18.46 -9.57 2.42
N ARG A 117 19.21 -9.97 3.44
CA ARG A 117 20.47 -9.32 3.85
C ARG A 117 21.67 -10.21 3.59
N ARG A 118 22.84 -9.60 3.41
CA ARG A 118 24.08 -10.36 3.15
C ARG A 118 24.45 -11.23 4.36
N GLY A 119 24.20 -12.53 4.25
CA GLY A 119 24.35 -13.50 5.33
C GLY A 119 23.02 -14.01 5.93
N SER A 120 21.87 -13.69 5.32
CA SER A 120 20.57 -14.27 5.68
C SER A 120 20.58 -15.79 5.47
N ASP A 121 20.04 -16.52 6.44
CA ASP A 121 19.81 -17.96 6.35
C ASP A 121 18.52 -18.28 5.56
N ILE A 122 18.29 -19.57 5.29
CA ILE A 122 17.11 -20.02 4.54
C ILE A 122 15.82 -19.71 5.31
N THR A 123 15.85 -19.79 6.63
CA THR A 123 14.70 -19.56 7.51
C THR A 123 14.25 -18.10 7.49
N GLY A 124 15.17 -17.14 7.61
CA GLY A 124 14.87 -15.71 7.52
C GLY A 124 14.32 -15.31 6.15
N ASN A 125 14.87 -15.88 5.07
CA ASN A 125 14.37 -15.66 3.72
C ASN A 125 12.96 -16.25 3.52
N ALA A 126 12.69 -17.43 4.06
CA ALA A 126 11.37 -18.06 4.02
C ALA A 126 10.33 -17.25 4.80
N ALA A 127 10.69 -16.71 5.97
CA ALA A 127 9.81 -15.87 6.77
C ALA A 127 9.48 -14.54 6.08
N GLY A 128 10.46 -13.88 5.45
CA GLY A 128 10.24 -12.69 4.65
C GLY A 128 9.32 -12.97 3.44
N ALA A 129 9.53 -14.08 2.75
CA ALA A 129 8.66 -14.50 1.65
C ALA A 129 7.22 -14.79 2.13
N PHE A 130 7.07 -15.46 3.27
CA PHE A 130 5.75 -15.75 3.85
C PHE A 130 5.03 -14.48 4.31
N ALA A 131 5.73 -13.54 4.95
CA ALA A 131 5.17 -12.25 5.34
C ALA A 131 4.67 -11.45 4.12
N LEU A 132 5.47 -11.38 3.04
CA LEU A 132 5.04 -10.73 1.79
C LEU A 132 3.89 -11.47 1.12
N LEU A 133 3.84 -12.81 1.21
CA LEU A 133 2.73 -13.62 0.71
C LEU A 133 1.44 -13.33 1.49
N LEU A 134 1.50 -13.31 2.82
CA LEU A 134 0.37 -12.98 3.69
C LEU A 134 -0.18 -11.58 3.34
N THR A 135 0.71 -10.59 3.20
CA THR A 135 0.34 -9.27 2.72
C THR A 135 -0.30 -9.31 1.34
N SER A 136 0.16 -10.20 0.44
CA SER A 136 -0.50 -10.37 -0.86
C SER A 136 -1.92 -10.86 -0.74
N ILE A 137 -2.14 -11.87 0.10
CA ILE A 137 -3.42 -12.55 0.22
C ILE A 137 -4.45 -11.56 0.76
N HIS A 138 -4.17 -10.87 1.86
CA HIS A 138 -5.17 -9.98 2.44
C HIS A 138 -5.40 -8.72 1.62
N MET A 139 -4.39 -8.17 0.94
CA MET A 139 -4.56 -7.03 0.04
C MET A 139 -5.41 -7.41 -1.18
N THR A 140 -5.20 -8.61 -1.73
CA THR A 140 -6.00 -9.12 -2.85
C THR A 140 -7.44 -9.39 -2.39
N LEU A 141 -7.61 -10.01 -1.22
CA LEU A 141 -8.92 -10.27 -0.64
C LEU A 141 -9.69 -8.96 -0.42
N LEU A 142 -9.06 -7.95 0.18
CA LEU A 142 -9.67 -6.66 0.43
C LEU A 142 -10.04 -5.96 -0.90
N GLY A 143 -9.14 -5.94 -1.89
CA GLY A 143 -9.44 -5.39 -3.21
C GLY A 143 -10.62 -6.08 -3.90
N ALA A 144 -10.69 -7.42 -3.81
CA ALA A 144 -11.80 -8.20 -4.35
C ALA A 144 -13.12 -7.94 -3.61
N LEU A 145 -13.10 -7.83 -2.28
CA LEU A 145 -14.27 -7.48 -1.49
C LEU A 145 -14.81 -6.11 -1.90
N LEU A 146 -13.94 -5.12 -2.04
CA LEU A 146 -14.33 -3.76 -2.44
C LEU A 146 -14.86 -3.71 -3.87
N ALA A 147 -14.20 -4.40 -4.79
CA ALA A 147 -14.57 -4.45 -6.21
C ALA A 147 -15.87 -5.21 -6.48
N LEU A 148 -16.21 -6.21 -5.66
CA LEU A 148 -17.34 -7.11 -5.91
C LEU A 148 -18.53 -6.87 -4.97
N THR A 149 -18.42 -5.92 -4.02
CA THR A 149 -19.55 -5.62 -3.14
C THR A 149 -20.67 -4.97 -3.94
N PRO A 150 -21.90 -5.51 -3.94
CA PRO A 150 -23.01 -5.05 -4.78
C PRO A 150 -23.69 -3.75 -4.31
N ARG A 151 -23.17 -3.16 -3.23
CA ARG A 151 -23.67 -1.90 -2.65
C ARG A 151 -22.49 -0.97 -2.35
N PRO A 152 -22.65 0.34 -2.54
CA PRO A 152 -21.59 1.28 -2.20
C PRO A 152 -21.42 1.33 -0.68
N LEU A 153 -20.21 1.05 -0.23
CA LEU A 153 -19.76 1.22 1.16
C LEU A 153 -19.23 2.64 1.40
N TYR A 154 -18.79 3.31 0.34
CA TYR A 154 -18.24 4.67 0.39
C TYR A 154 -19.01 5.60 -0.56
N GLY A 155 -19.34 6.80 -0.09
CA GLY A 155 -20.07 7.79 -0.86
C GLY A 155 -21.56 7.46 -1.05
N THR A 156 -22.34 8.47 -1.43
CA THR A 156 -23.81 8.35 -1.58
C THR A 156 -24.34 8.92 -2.90
N GLY A 157 -23.47 9.39 -3.81
CA GLY A 157 -23.90 10.08 -5.03
C GLY A 157 -22.91 9.93 -6.20
N GLU A 158 -22.99 10.87 -7.15
CA GLU A 158 -22.03 10.98 -8.25
C GLU A 158 -20.80 11.76 -7.81
N ILE A 159 -19.62 11.27 -8.22
CA ILE A 159 -18.32 11.85 -7.91
C ILE A 159 -17.53 11.95 -9.23
N SER A 160 -16.74 13.01 -9.39
CA SER A 160 -15.84 13.12 -10.53
C SER A 160 -14.48 12.52 -10.21
N CYS A 161 -14.01 11.60 -11.03
CA CYS A 161 -12.67 11.03 -10.97
C CYS A 161 -12.01 11.13 -12.34
N PHE A 162 -10.80 11.70 -12.41
CA PHE A 162 -10.09 11.95 -13.68
C PHE A 162 -10.91 12.76 -14.72
N GLY A 163 -11.85 13.59 -14.26
CA GLY A 163 -12.76 14.36 -15.12
C GLY A 163 -13.95 13.57 -15.67
N VAL A 164 -14.14 12.32 -15.26
CA VAL A 164 -15.29 11.47 -15.62
C VAL A 164 -16.25 11.41 -14.43
N ALA A 165 -17.55 11.60 -14.66
CA ALA A 165 -18.57 11.41 -13.64
C ALA A 165 -18.79 9.91 -13.42
N LEU A 166 -18.68 9.46 -12.17
CA LEU A 166 -18.88 8.08 -11.75
C LEU A 166 -19.92 8.04 -10.63
N SER A 167 -20.78 7.04 -10.64
CA SER A 167 -21.57 6.71 -9.44
C SER A 167 -20.65 6.20 -8.31
N ALA A 168 -21.06 6.38 -7.05
CA ALA A 168 -20.35 5.83 -5.90
C ALA A 168 -20.02 4.34 -6.02
N GLN A 169 -20.92 3.55 -6.64
CA GLN A 169 -20.69 2.13 -6.91
C GLN A 169 -19.53 1.93 -7.91
N GLN A 170 -19.57 2.61 -9.05
CA GLN A 170 -18.52 2.48 -10.09
C GLN A 170 -17.15 2.94 -9.58
N ASP A 171 -17.13 4.01 -8.78
CA ASP A 171 -15.89 4.52 -8.18
C ASP A 171 -15.31 3.56 -7.13
N GLN A 172 -16.15 2.90 -6.34
CA GLN A 172 -15.70 1.84 -5.44
C GLN A 172 -15.15 0.62 -6.20
N GLU A 173 -15.87 0.17 -7.22
CA GLU A 173 -15.46 -0.96 -8.06
C GLU A 173 -14.10 -0.72 -8.70
N LEU A 174 -13.93 0.47 -9.29
CA LEU A 174 -12.67 0.89 -9.90
C LEU A 174 -11.55 0.98 -8.85
N GLY A 175 -11.80 1.53 -7.67
CA GLY A 175 -10.81 1.55 -6.58
C GLY A 175 -10.37 0.15 -6.14
N GLY A 176 -11.31 -0.79 -6.02
CA GLY A 176 -10.99 -2.19 -5.73
C GLY A 176 -10.15 -2.85 -6.83
N VAL A 177 -10.48 -2.58 -8.11
CA VAL A 177 -9.68 -3.03 -9.27
C VAL A 177 -8.27 -2.44 -9.27
N ILE A 178 -8.11 -1.16 -8.96
CA ILE A 178 -6.80 -0.50 -8.83
C ILE A 178 -5.93 -1.23 -7.79
N MET A 179 -6.52 -1.54 -6.63
CA MET A 179 -5.84 -2.28 -5.57
C MET A 179 -5.38 -3.68 -6.03
N LEU A 180 -6.20 -4.39 -6.82
CA LEU A 180 -5.85 -5.68 -7.39
C LEU A 180 -4.73 -5.58 -8.44
N LEU A 181 -4.84 -4.63 -9.38
CA LEU A 181 -3.90 -4.49 -10.51
C LEU A 181 -2.49 -4.08 -10.04
N VAL A 182 -2.40 -3.09 -9.16
CA VAL A 182 -1.10 -2.63 -8.67
C VAL A 182 -0.39 -3.76 -7.90
N ARG A 183 -1.15 -4.59 -7.17
CA ARG A 183 -0.57 -5.76 -6.50
C ARG A 183 -0.01 -6.77 -7.49
N LEU A 184 -0.71 -7.05 -8.58
CA LEU A 184 -0.27 -7.97 -9.63
C LEU A 184 1.01 -7.46 -10.32
N LEU A 185 1.11 -6.15 -10.57
CA LEU A 185 2.31 -5.54 -11.16
C LEU A 185 3.51 -5.53 -10.20
N ALA A 186 3.28 -5.57 -8.89
CA ALA A 186 4.33 -5.69 -7.88
C ALA A 186 4.85 -7.14 -7.72
N ALA A 187 4.22 -8.14 -8.35
CA ALA A 187 4.71 -9.51 -8.36
C ALA A 187 5.85 -9.67 -9.40
N PRO A 188 6.91 -10.44 -9.11
CA PRO A 188 7.99 -10.65 -10.08
C PRO A 188 7.43 -11.30 -11.36
N PRO A 189 7.95 -10.93 -12.55
CA PRO A 189 7.45 -11.46 -13.81
C PRO A 189 7.55 -12.98 -13.80
N ARG A 190 6.42 -13.66 -14.02
CA ARG A 190 6.43 -15.10 -14.30
C ARG A 190 7.28 -15.27 -15.55
N LYS A 191 8.38 -16.02 -15.46
CA LYS A 191 9.05 -16.51 -16.67
C LYS A 191 8.01 -17.34 -17.41
N ALA A 192 7.57 -16.84 -18.56
CA ALA A 192 6.81 -17.65 -19.50
C ALA A 192 7.71 -18.84 -19.86
N VAL A 193 7.21 -20.04 -19.57
CA VAL A 193 7.83 -21.32 -19.96
C VAL A 193 7.65 -21.49 -21.45
#